data_AF-A0A1M5FSV8-F1
#
_entry.id   AF-A0A1M5FSV8-F1
#
_cell.length_a   1.000
_cell.length_b   1.000
_cell.length_c   1.000
_cell.angle_alpha   90.00
_cell.angle_beta   90.00
_cell.angle_gamma   90.00
#
_symmetry.space_group_name_H-M   'P 1'
#
loop_
_entity.id
_entity.type
_entity.pdbx_description
1 polymer ?
#
loop_
_entity_poly.entity_id
_entity_poly.type
_entity_poly.pdbx_seq_one_letter_code
_entity_poly.pdbx_strand_id
1 'polypeptide(L)'
;MKVINKIGVWMLSVFMLTTLLQSCAKADDEFVHRTNTISQMICKASHGSGEFRGEIYEYNQNDELMSGEFTQEDIEGGYGLILFAIPKSLEEDVNLASVYLVATVTYDEFITPSLTGKHDITGEGIIISVKSGVGTTRRYRVRGYYE
;
A
#
# COMPACT_ATOMS: atom_id res chain seq x y z
N MET A 1 -32.34 57.64 13.27
CA MET A 1 -32.25 56.16 13.38
C MET A 1 -31.82 55.60 12.04
N LYS A 2 -30.51 55.36 11.83
CA LYS A 2 -29.87 54.03 11.81
C LYS A 2 -30.53 53.00 10.86
N VAL A 3 -30.42 53.20 9.56
CA VAL A 3 -30.66 52.17 8.53
C VAL A 3 -29.36 51.50 8.06
N ILE A 4 -28.20 52.00 8.49
CA ILE A 4 -26.87 51.60 8.00
C ILE A 4 -26.40 50.23 8.54
N ASN A 5 -27.13 49.61 9.49
CA ASN A 5 -26.57 48.50 10.27
C ASN A 5 -26.96 47.07 9.84
N LYS A 6 -27.77 46.87 8.79
CA LYS A 6 -28.23 45.51 8.41
C LYS A 6 -27.54 44.89 7.20
N ILE A 7 -27.06 45.70 6.24
CA ILE A 7 -26.42 45.19 5.02
C ILE A 7 -24.96 44.77 5.29
N GLY A 8 -24.24 45.53 6.14
CA GLY A 8 -22.85 45.20 6.50
C GLY A 8 -22.71 43.90 7.30
N VAL A 9 -23.70 43.54 8.11
CA VAL A 9 -23.69 42.32 8.94
C VAL A 9 -23.92 41.05 8.10
N TRP A 10 -24.71 41.15 7.02
CA TRP A 10 -24.96 40.03 6.10
C TRP A 10 -23.76 39.75 5.17
N MET A 11 -23.02 40.79 4.76
CA MET A 11 -21.84 40.61 3.91
C MET A 11 -20.65 40.02 4.69
N LEU A 12 -20.50 40.38 5.97
CA LEU A 12 -19.44 39.84 6.84
C LEU A 12 -19.64 38.36 7.17
N SER A 13 -20.89 37.91 7.29
CA SER A 13 -21.22 36.53 7.67
C SER A 13 -21.07 35.54 6.51
N VAL A 14 -21.30 35.97 5.26
CA VAL A 14 -21.03 35.15 4.06
C VAL A 14 -19.52 35.01 3.81
N PHE A 15 -18.72 36.03 4.11
CA PHE A 15 -17.26 35.99 3.93
C PHE A 15 -16.54 35.15 5.00
N MET A 16 -17.13 34.98 6.20
CA MET A 16 -16.61 34.11 7.25
C MET A 16 -16.88 32.61 7.03
N LEU A 17 -17.91 32.26 6.25
CA LEU A 17 -18.22 30.86 5.96
C LEU A 17 -17.34 30.25 4.87
N THR A 18 -16.84 31.06 3.93
CA THR A 18 -15.98 30.58 2.84
C THR A 18 -14.56 30.29 3.29
N THR A 19 -14.06 30.95 4.34
CA THR A 19 -12.73 30.69 4.91
C THR A 19 -12.68 29.43 5.76
N LEU A 20 -13.81 29.01 6.34
CA LEU A 20 -13.90 27.75 7.10
C LEU A 20 -13.88 26.51 6.19
N LEU A 21 -14.31 26.61 4.94
CA LEU A 21 -14.26 25.52 3.96
C LEU A 21 -12.88 25.36 3.29
N GLN A 22 -11.98 26.33 3.42
CA GLN A 22 -10.59 26.23 2.94
C GLN A 22 -9.63 25.63 3.98
N SER A 23 -10.08 25.42 5.22
CA SER A 23 -9.27 24.82 6.30
C SER A 23 -9.40 23.29 6.38
N CYS A 24 -9.68 22.60 5.28
CA CYS A 24 -9.10 21.28 5.09
C CYS A 24 -7.65 21.51 4.64
N ALA A 25 -6.79 21.88 5.60
CA ALA A 25 -5.36 21.84 5.38
C ALA A 25 -5.05 20.40 4.93
N LYS A 26 -4.61 20.23 3.68
CA LYS A 26 -4.01 18.98 3.24
C LYS A 26 -2.87 18.67 4.21
N ALA A 27 -2.71 17.39 4.54
CA ALA A 27 -1.61 16.94 5.40
C ALA A 27 -0.32 17.60 4.92
N ASP A 28 0.47 18.11 5.88
CA ASP A 28 1.72 18.82 5.60
C ASP A 28 2.57 17.97 4.65
N ASP A 29 3.02 18.56 3.53
CA ASP A 29 3.73 17.85 2.47
C ASP A 29 5.01 17.17 3.00
N GLU A 30 5.52 17.60 4.16
CA GLU A 30 6.68 17.04 4.87
C GLU A 30 6.46 15.60 5.40
N PHE A 31 5.21 15.16 5.62
CA PHE A 31 4.93 13.83 6.20
C PHE A 31 4.31 12.83 5.22
N VAL A 32 4.12 13.20 3.95
CA VAL A 32 3.51 12.33 2.94
C VAL A 32 4.60 11.62 2.11
N HIS A 33 4.69 10.30 2.24
CA HIS A 33 5.65 9.49 1.50
C HIS A 33 5.15 9.24 0.07
N ARG A 34 6.07 9.32 -0.87
CA ARG A 34 5.84 8.99 -2.28
C ARG A 34 6.00 7.49 -2.56
N THR A 35 6.65 6.80 -1.63
CA THR A 35 6.91 5.37 -1.67
C THR A 35 5.60 4.59 -1.73
N ASN A 36 5.60 3.52 -2.52
CA ASN A 36 4.54 2.51 -2.56
C ASN A 36 5.14 1.10 -2.65
N THR A 37 6.30 0.92 -2.00
CA THR A 37 7.09 -0.30 -2.09
C THR A 37 6.97 -1.16 -0.84
N ILE A 38 6.87 -2.48 -1.02
CA ILE A 38 6.89 -3.41 0.11
C ILE A 38 8.35 -3.72 0.46
N SER A 39 8.79 -3.32 1.65
CA SER A 39 10.17 -3.59 2.13
C SER A 39 10.38 -5.03 2.59
N GLN A 40 9.29 -5.68 3.01
CA GLN A 40 9.28 -7.08 3.44
C GLN A 40 7.87 -7.66 3.35
N MET A 41 7.78 -8.94 3.02
CA MET A 41 6.53 -9.69 3.16
C MET A 41 6.79 -11.04 3.84
N ILE A 42 5.91 -11.43 4.75
CA ILE A 42 5.96 -12.66 5.53
C ILE A 42 4.71 -13.49 5.23
N CYS A 43 4.91 -14.80 5.06
CA CYS A 43 3.87 -15.82 4.96
C CYS A 43 3.90 -16.70 6.22
N LYS A 44 2.73 -16.99 6.79
CA LYS A 44 2.56 -17.87 7.96
C LYS A 44 1.41 -18.84 7.74
N ALA A 45 1.60 -20.12 8.08
CA ALA A 45 0.52 -21.11 8.05
C ALA A 45 -0.48 -20.89 9.20
N SER A 46 -0.01 -20.38 10.34
CA SER A 46 -0.84 -19.97 11.47
C SER A 46 -0.20 -18.82 12.26
N HIS A 47 -0.91 -18.23 13.22
CA HIS A 47 -0.37 -17.13 14.02
C HIS A 47 0.88 -17.52 14.84
N GLY A 48 1.05 -18.80 15.18
CA GLY A 48 2.19 -19.33 15.95
C GLY A 48 3.14 -20.24 15.18
N SER A 49 2.96 -20.41 13.86
CA SER A 49 3.86 -21.24 13.04
C SER A 49 5.15 -20.50 12.69
N GLY A 50 6.09 -21.24 12.08
CA GLY A 50 7.23 -20.64 11.39
C GLY A 50 6.80 -19.58 10.38
N GLU A 51 7.72 -18.64 10.15
CA GLU A 51 7.56 -17.50 9.26
C GLU A 51 8.44 -17.70 8.02
N PHE A 52 7.85 -17.53 6.84
CA PHE A 52 8.57 -17.60 5.57
C PHE A 52 8.67 -16.18 5.02
N ARG A 53 9.89 -15.73 4.75
CA ARG A 53 10.15 -14.42 4.16
C ARG A 53 10.05 -14.52 2.64
N GLY A 54 9.28 -13.62 2.03
CA GLY A 54 9.14 -13.56 0.59
C GLY A 54 10.34 -12.85 -0.04
N GLU A 55 10.75 -13.32 -1.21
CA GLU A 55 11.63 -12.60 -2.10
C GLU A 55 10.82 -11.58 -2.89
N ILE A 56 11.32 -10.34 -2.98
CA ILE A 56 10.63 -9.23 -3.63
C ILE A 56 11.45 -8.81 -4.84
N TYR A 57 10.80 -8.84 -6.00
CA TYR A 57 11.35 -8.43 -7.28
C TYR A 57 10.59 -7.21 -7.77
N GLU A 58 11.31 -6.16 -8.14
CA GLU A 58 10.74 -4.91 -8.62
C GLU A 58 11.03 -4.72 -10.10
N TYR A 59 9.99 -4.50 -10.89
CA TYR A 59 10.11 -4.25 -12.32
C TYR A 59 9.66 -2.83 -12.64
N ASN A 60 10.33 -2.19 -13.59
CA ASN A 60 9.91 -0.90 -14.13
C ASN A 60 8.87 -1.06 -15.25
N GLN A 61 8.43 0.05 -15.85
CA GLN A 61 7.46 0.06 -16.96
C GLN A 61 7.93 -0.67 -18.23
N ASN A 62 9.24 -0.93 -18.36
CA ASN A 62 9.85 -1.61 -19.52
C ASN A 62 10.10 -3.11 -19.26
N ASP A 63 9.54 -3.67 -18.19
CA ASP A 63 9.78 -5.06 -17.74
C ASP A 63 11.24 -5.34 -17.32
N GLU A 64 12.01 -4.30 -16.98
CA GLU A 64 13.38 -4.47 -16.51
C GLU A 64 13.39 -4.69 -14.99
N LEU A 65 14.08 -5.74 -14.55
CA LEU A 65 14.28 -6.04 -13.14
C LEU A 65 15.22 -4.99 -12.52
N MET A 66 14.74 -4.31 -11.49
CA MET A 66 15.53 -3.40 -10.69
C MET A 66 16.47 -4.18 -9.78
N SER A 67 17.74 -3.74 -9.73
CA SER A 67 18.75 -4.31 -8.86
C SER A 67 19.53 -3.20 -8.16
N GLY A 68 19.90 -3.42 -6.90
CA GLY A 68 20.54 -2.40 -6.07
C GLY A 68 19.57 -1.32 -5.59
N GLU A 69 20.10 -0.13 -5.35
CA GLU A 69 19.30 1.04 -4.96
C GLU A 69 18.61 1.65 -6.18
N PHE A 70 17.33 1.97 -6.04
CA PHE A 70 16.52 2.64 -7.05
C PHE A 70 15.59 3.65 -6.39
N THR A 71 15.11 4.61 -7.18
CA THR A 71 14.17 5.64 -6.77
C THR A 71 12.73 5.26 -7.12
N GLN A 72 11.76 5.99 -6.58
CA GLN A 72 10.35 5.79 -6.91
C GLN A 72 10.06 6.07 -8.40
N GLU A 73 10.78 7.01 -8.99
CA GLU A 73 10.72 7.36 -10.41
C GLU A 73 11.20 6.21 -11.30
N ASP A 74 12.23 5.48 -10.88
CA ASP A 74 12.80 4.38 -11.67
C ASP A 74 11.82 3.21 -11.85
N ILE A 75 10.92 3.01 -10.87
CA ILE A 75 9.94 1.92 -10.86
C ILE A 75 8.54 2.36 -11.30
N GLU A 76 8.33 3.64 -11.59
CA GLU A 76 7.01 4.16 -11.94
C GLU A 76 6.44 3.46 -13.19
N GLY A 77 5.14 3.15 -13.14
CA GLY A 77 4.45 2.39 -14.20
C GLY A 77 4.72 0.88 -14.23
N GLY A 78 5.69 0.40 -13.45
CA GLY A 78 6.01 -1.02 -13.33
C GLY A 78 5.17 -1.80 -12.31
N TYR A 79 5.69 -2.96 -11.89
CA TYR A 79 5.03 -3.86 -10.94
C TYR A 79 6.04 -4.62 -10.08
N GLY A 80 5.56 -5.20 -8.98
CA GLY A 80 6.34 -6.10 -8.14
C GLY A 80 5.88 -7.55 -8.24
N LEU A 81 6.79 -8.47 -7.95
CA LEU A 81 6.53 -9.88 -7.77
C LEU A 81 7.09 -10.31 -6.41
N ILE A 82 6.26 -10.96 -5.60
CA ILE A 82 6.63 -11.48 -4.29
C ILE A 82 6.49 -13.00 -4.32
N LEU A 83 7.59 -13.69 -4.07
CA LEU A 83 7.69 -15.14 -4.14
C LEU A 83 8.01 -15.74 -2.77
N PHE A 84 7.18 -16.70 -2.35
CA PHE A 84 7.44 -17.53 -1.18
C PHE A 84 7.83 -18.93 -1.63
N ALA A 85 9.12 -19.23 -1.59
CA ALA A 85 9.63 -20.58 -1.78
C ALA A 85 9.52 -21.34 -0.45
N ILE A 86 8.70 -22.38 -0.41
CA ILE A 86 8.48 -23.20 0.78
C ILE A 86 9.16 -24.55 0.55
N PRO A 87 10.00 -25.05 1.47
CA PRO A 87 10.59 -26.37 1.35
C PRO A 87 9.51 -27.44 1.13
N LYS A 88 9.69 -28.30 0.12
CA LYS A 88 8.72 -29.36 -0.20
C LYS A 88 8.43 -30.32 0.96
N SER A 89 9.37 -30.46 1.89
CA SER A 89 9.16 -31.24 3.13
C SER A 89 8.03 -30.70 4.02
N LEU A 90 7.57 -29.47 3.79
CA LEU A 90 6.53 -28.79 4.57
C LEU A 90 5.18 -28.71 3.83
N GLU A 91 5.04 -29.38 2.68
CA GLU A 91 3.82 -29.36 1.87
C GLU A 91 2.58 -29.87 2.63
N GLU A 92 2.76 -30.79 3.58
CA GLU A 92 1.67 -31.29 4.43
C GLU A 92 1.32 -30.31 5.58
N ASP A 93 2.26 -29.46 5.97
CA ASP A 93 2.12 -28.55 7.12
C ASP A 93 1.67 -27.13 6.72
N VAL A 94 2.05 -26.69 5.52
CA VAL A 94 1.87 -25.31 5.03
C VAL A 94 0.91 -25.31 3.86
N ASN A 95 -0.40 -25.23 4.12
CA ASN A 95 -1.37 -25.08 3.04
C ASN A 95 -1.30 -23.69 2.40
N LEU A 96 -0.61 -23.58 1.25
CA LEU A 96 -0.48 -22.35 0.46
C LEU A 96 -1.81 -21.74 -0.01
N ALA A 97 -2.90 -22.51 -0.04
CA ALA A 97 -4.23 -21.98 -0.36
C ALA A 97 -4.89 -21.28 0.84
N SER A 98 -4.24 -21.27 2.01
CA SER A 98 -4.82 -20.77 3.26
C SER A 98 -3.75 -20.24 4.22
N VAL A 99 -3.08 -19.15 3.84
CA VAL A 99 -1.97 -18.54 4.60
C VAL A 99 -2.29 -17.14 5.11
N TYR A 100 -1.62 -16.73 6.18
CA TYR A 100 -1.60 -15.35 6.64
C TYR A 100 -0.45 -14.60 5.98
N LEU A 101 -0.71 -13.37 5.54
CA LEU A 101 0.25 -12.50 4.90
C LEU A 101 0.45 -11.24 5.73
N VAL A 102 1.70 -10.84 5.92
CA VAL A 102 2.06 -9.59 6.61
C VAL A 102 3.06 -8.85 5.73
N ALA A 103 2.73 -7.61 5.36
CA ALA A 103 3.62 -6.75 4.59
C ALA A 103 4.13 -5.60 5.45
N THR A 104 5.38 -5.19 5.22
CA THR A 104 6.01 -4.02 5.84
C THR A 104 6.04 -2.88 4.82
N VAL A 105 5.25 -1.85 5.11
CA VAL A 105 4.96 -0.66 4.30
C VAL A 105 5.22 0.59 5.12
N THR A 106 5.33 1.77 4.50
CA THR A 106 5.44 3.04 5.23
C THR A 106 4.09 3.43 5.87
N TYR A 107 4.10 4.36 6.82
CA TYR A 107 2.95 4.67 7.69
C TYR A 107 1.67 5.12 6.95
N ASP A 108 1.82 5.72 5.77
CA ASP A 108 0.74 6.30 4.96
C ASP A 108 0.42 5.49 3.69
N GLU A 109 0.88 4.24 3.62
CA GLU A 109 0.59 3.32 2.53
C GLU A 109 -0.62 2.41 2.85
N PHE A 110 -1.48 2.19 1.85
CA PHE A 110 -2.66 1.34 1.97
C PHE A 110 -2.60 0.15 1.01
N ILE A 111 -2.81 -1.06 1.53
CA ILE A 111 -2.83 -2.30 0.74
C ILE A 111 -4.26 -2.72 0.40
N THR A 112 -4.54 -2.98 -0.88
CA THR A 112 -5.85 -3.44 -1.38
C THR A 112 -5.70 -4.67 -2.29
N PRO A 113 -6.46 -5.77 -2.07
CA PRO A 113 -7.34 -5.99 -0.92
C PRO A 113 -6.54 -6.00 0.39
N SER A 114 -7.23 -5.81 1.51
CA SER A 114 -6.60 -5.93 2.83
C SER A 114 -5.98 -7.32 3.00
N LEU A 115 -4.81 -7.39 3.65
CA LEU A 115 -4.15 -8.65 4.00
C LEU A 115 -4.75 -9.32 5.25
N THR A 116 -5.81 -8.76 5.85
CA THR A 116 -6.50 -9.40 6.96
C THR A 116 -7.10 -10.75 6.55
N GLY A 117 -6.94 -11.75 7.41
CA GLY A 117 -7.48 -13.09 7.18
C GLY A 117 -6.51 -13.99 6.43
N LYS A 118 -7.05 -15.05 5.84
CA LYS A 118 -6.26 -16.04 5.09
C LYS A 118 -6.41 -15.81 3.59
N HIS A 119 -5.33 -16.07 2.86
CA HIS A 119 -5.21 -15.86 1.42
C HIS A 119 -4.73 -17.14 0.73
N ASP A 120 -5.17 -17.32 -0.51
CA ASP A 120 -4.68 -18.36 -1.40
C ASP A 120 -3.56 -17.78 -2.27
N ILE A 121 -2.32 -18.25 -2.08
CA ILE A 121 -1.17 -17.82 -2.88
C ILE A 121 -0.69 -18.90 -3.86
N THR A 122 -1.48 -19.94 -4.09
CA THR A 122 -1.18 -21.01 -5.06
C THR A 122 -1.40 -20.56 -6.50
N GLY A 123 -0.94 -21.35 -7.47
CA GLY A 123 -1.17 -21.06 -8.89
C GLY A 123 -0.63 -19.68 -9.25
N GLU A 124 -1.41 -18.84 -9.92
CA GLU A 124 -1.04 -17.46 -10.28
C GLU A 124 -0.92 -16.50 -9.09
N GLY A 125 -1.34 -16.92 -7.89
CA GLY A 125 -1.32 -16.13 -6.66
C GLY A 125 -2.37 -15.03 -6.62
N ILE A 126 -2.18 -14.07 -5.71
CA ILE A 126 -3.06 -12.90 -5.55
C ILE A 126 -2.41 -11.64 -6.11
N ILE A 127 -3.25 -10.69 -6.52
CA ILE A 127 -2.81 -9.34 -6.87
C ILE A 127 -3.20 -8.41 -5.73
N ILE A 128 -2.22 -7.68 -5.20
CA ILE A 128 -2.42 -6.60 -4.24
C ILE A 128 -1.93 -5.29 -4.84
N SER A 129 -2.49 -4.18 -4.37
CA SER A 129 -2.10 -2.83 -4.74
C SER A 129 -1.67 -2.08 -3.49
N VAL A 130 -0.52 -1.42 -3.53
CA VAL A 130 -0.04 -0.51 -2.50
C VAL A 130 -0.24 0.91 -3.01
N LYS A 131 -1.04 1.70 -2.30
CA LYS A 131 -1.27 3.10 -2.62
C LYS A 131 -0.49 3.97 -1.62
N SER A 132 0.35 4.86 -2.12
CA SER A 132 1.11 5.83 -1.31
C SER A 132 0.23 6.93 -0.74
N GLY A 133 0.76 7.70 0.20
CA GLY A 133 0.09 8.90 0.75
C GLY A 133 -0.18 9.97 -0.30
N VAL A 134 0.68 10.10 -1.32
CA VAL A 134 0.48 11.03 -2.46
C VAL A 134 -0.43 10.45 -3.56
N GLY A 135 -0.90 9.21 -3.41
CA GLY A 135 -1.87 8.59 -4.31
C GLY A 135 -1.31 7.83 -5.51
N THR A 136 0.01 7.66 -5.61
CA THR A 136 0.62 6.72 -6.56
C THR A 136 0.25 5.28 -6.15
N THR A 137 0.11 4.38 -7.12
CA THR A 137 -0.28 2.99 -6.85
C THR A 137 0.68 2.03 -7.52
N ARG A 138 1.07 0.99 -6.80
CA ARG A 138 1.91 -0.10 -7.30
C ARG A 138 1.23 -1.44 -7.09
N ARG A 139 1.27 -2.31 -8.09
CA ARG A 139 0.67 -3.65 -8.03
C ARG A 139 1.75 -4.70 -7.78
N TYR A 140 1.43 -5.65 -6.91
CA TYR A 140 2.24 -6.83 -6.65
C TYR A 140 1.45 -8.08 -6.97
N ARG A 141 2.10 -9.04 -7.62
CA ARG A 141 1.65 -10.43 -7.63
C ARG A 141 2.35 -11.18 -6.50
N VAL A 142 1.59 -11.86 -5.66
CA VAL A 142 2.11 -12.61 -4.50
C VAL A 142 1.83 -14.10 -4.71
N ARG A 143 2.89 -14.91 -4.79
CA ARG A 143 2.80 -16.35 -5.09
C ARG A 143 3.62 -17.17 -4.10
N GLY A 144 3.10 -18.32 -3.72
CA GLY A 144 3.82 -19.37 -3.02
C GLY A 144 3.97 -20.61 -3.90
N TYR A 145 5.08 -21.32 -3.72
CA TYR A 145 5.31 -22.63 -4.34
C TYR A 145 6.19 -23.49 -3.44
N TYR A 146 6.14 -24.81 -3.67
CA TYR A 146 7.04 -25.74 -3.02
C TYR A 146 8.29 -25.97 -3.86
N GLU A 147 9.46 -25.95 -3.23
CA GLU A 147 10.77 -26.24 -3.84
C GLU A 147 11.45 -27.49 -3.28
#